data_AF-A0A6P0SGJ8-F1
#
_entry.id   AF-A0A6P0SGJ8-F1
#
_cell.length_a   1.000
_cell.length_b   1.000
_cell.length_c   1.000
_cell.angle_alpha   90.00
_cell.angle_beta   90.00
_cell.angle_gamma   90.00
#
_symmetry.space_group_name_H-M   'P 1'
#
loop_
_entity.id
_entity.type
_entity.pdbx_description
1 polymer ?
#
loop_
_entity_poly.entity_id
_entity_poly.type
_entity_poly.pdbx_seq_one_letter_code
_entity_poly.pdbx_strand_id
1 'polypeptide(L)'
;MSPRQEITTGSLMIESEKPTPGISTRADGDGDSGSITIDVSGDVLLKDQGTIQTQQRNQRKGRPRDISLKVDGNVTLADNSRIQIENKGNGAGGKITILAGGAVELKFGSKIDSITT
;
A
#
# COMPACT_ATOMS: atom_id res chain seq x y z
N MET A 1 2.79 6.89 19.74
CA MET A 1 2.70 7.31 18.33
C MET A 1 2.49 6.06 17.49
N SER A 2 1.66 6.11 16.45
CA SER A 2 1.62 5.04 15.44
C SER A 2 2.84 5.16 14.53
N PRO A 3 3.48 4.06 14.09
CA PRO A 3 4.65 4.12 13.23
C PRO A 3 4.31 4.75 11.85
N ARG A 4 5.32 5.26 11.16
CA ARG A 4 5.23 5.71 9.77
C ARG A 4 6.41 5.13 9.00
N GLN A 5 6.16 4.61 7.81
CA GLN A 5 7.21 4.21 6.88
C GLN A 5 7.30 5.27 5.78
N GLU A 6 8.50 5.80 5.57
CA GLU A 6 8.81 6.86 4.60
C GLU A 6 9.88 6.35 3.64
N ILE A 7 9.64 6.48 2.34
CA ILE A 7 10.55 6.05 1.28
C ILE A 7 10.65 7.18 0.26
N THR A 8 11.87 7.60 -0.06
CA THR A 8 12.14 8.56 -1.13
C THR A 8 13.18 7.96 -2.07
N THR A 9 12.88 7.90 -3.37
CA THR A 9 13.74 7.22 -4.37
C THR A 9 13.58 7.81 -5.77
N GLY A 10 14.56 7.57 -6.65
CA GLY A 10 14.47 7.95 -8.06
C GLY A 10 13.48 7.08 -8.85
N SER A 11 13.38 5.79 -8.50
CA SER A 11 12.42 4.84 -9.07
C SER A 11 12.10 3.75 -8.04
N LEU A 12 10.95 3.10 -8.17
CA LEU A 12 10.54 2.01 -7.28
C LEU A 12 10.01 0.83 -8.09
N MET A 13 10.58 -0.36 -7.84
CA MET A 13 10.08 -1.62 -8.37
C MET A 13 9.80 -2.59 -7.22
N ILE A 14 8.65 -3.29 -7.28
CA ILE A 14 8.26 -4.34 -6.33
C ILE A 14 7.80 -5.56 -7.12
N GLU A 15 8.43 -6.70 -6.87
CA GLU A 15 8.26 -8.01 -7.52
C GLU A 15 8.45 -9.10 -6.44
N SER A 16 7.76 -10.26 -6.44
CA SER A 16 7.66 -11.04 -5.18
C SER A 16 7.64 -12.58 -5.17
N GLU A 17 7.50 -13.31 -6.29
CA GLU A 17 7.04 -14.73 -6.36
C GLU A 17 5.61 -14.99 -5.83
N LYS A 18 5.31 -14.41 -4.66
CA LYS A 18 4.35 -14.88 -3.65
C LYS A 18 3.44 -13.72 -3.23
N PRO A 19 2.25 -14.01 -2.65
CA PRO A 19 1.34 -12.99 -2.15
C PRO A 19 1.79 -12.42 -0.79
N THR A 20 3.02 -11.92 -0.72
CA THR A 20 3.62 -11.29 0.47
C THR A 20 3.90 -9.81 0.20
N PRO A 21 3.48 -8.87 1.07
CA PRO A 21 3.79 -7.45 0.88
C PRO A 21 5.29 -7.16 0.88
N GLY A 22 5.76 -6.47 -0.16
CA GLY A 22 7.14 -5.98 -0.24
C GLY A 22 7.37 -4.74 0.62
N ILE A 23 6.35 -3.87 0.72
CA ILE A 23 6.33 -2.73 1.65
C ILE A 23 5.09 -2.89 2.52
N SER A 24 5.25 -2.94 3.86
CA SER A 24 4.08 -2.97 4.73
C SER A 24 4.28 -2.43 6.13
N THR A 25 3.16 -1.97 6.71
CA THR A 25 3.01 -1.73 8.14
C THR A 25 1.96 -2.69 8.71
N ARG A 26 2.15 -3.11 9.95
CA ARG A 26 1.26 -4.09 10.59
C ARG A 26 1.08 -3.82 12.07
N ALA A 27 -0.14 -4.02 12.56
CA ALA A 27 -0.45 -4.07 13.99
C ALA A 27 -1.17 -5.39 14.36
N ASP A 28 -0.83 -5.90 15.55
CA ASP A 28 -1.51 -7.01 16.25
C ASP A 28 -2.21 -6.57 17.54
N GLY A 29 -1.74 -5.47 18.13
CA GLY A 29 -2.24 -4.94 19.40
C GLY A 29 -3.34 -3.90 19.22
N ASP A 30 -3.72 -3.26 20.31
CA ASP A 30 -4.75 -2.21 20.38
C ASP A 30 -4.39 -0.88 19.70
N GLY A 31 -3.18 -0.75 19.17
CA GLY A 31 -2.70 0.43 18.46
C GLY A 31 -2.95 0.35 16.96
N ASP A 32 -3.08 1.50 16.31
CA ASP A 32 -3.23 1.60 14.86
C ASP A 32 -2.01 1.04 14.11
N SER A 33 -2.23 0.47 12.92
CA SER A 33 -1.11 0.15 12.02
C SER A 33 -0.46 1.44 11.53
N GLY A 34 0.80 1.36 11.10
CA GLY A 34 1.49 2.55 10.60
C GLY A 34 0.93 3.06 9.28
N SER A 35 1.19 4.33 8.94
CA SER A 35 0.97 4.84 7.58
C SER A 35 2.19 4.60 6.69
N ILE A 36 1.97 4.55 5.38
CA ILE A 36 3.02 4.45 4.37
C ILE A 36 3.03 5.76 3.55
N THR A 37 4.19 6.38 3.40
CA THR A 37 4.42 7.48 2.47
C THR A 37 5.59 7.12 1.56
N ILE A 38 5.38 7.26 0.25
CA ILE A 38 6.38 6.98 -0.77
C ILE A 38 6.39 8.15 -1.75
N ASP A 39 7.56 8.76 -1.92
CA ASP A 39 7.82 9.85 -2.87
C ASP A 39 8.84 9.36 -3.93
N VAL A 40 8.47 9.38 -5.20
CA VAL A 40 9.28 8.85 -6.31
C VAL A 40 9.40 9.88 -7.43
N SER A 41 10.63 10.25 -7.82
CA SER A 41 10.86 11.26 -8.87
C SER A 41 10.85 10.71 -10.30
N GLY A 42 10.60 9.42 -10.45
CA GLY A 42 10.48 8.69 -11.73
C GLY A 42 9.27 7.75 -11.68
N ASP A 43 9.38 6.56 -12.26
CA ASP A 43 8.28 5.60 -12.33
C ASP A 43 8.19 4.65 -11.11
N VAL A 44 6.98 4.13 -10.88
CA VAL A 44 6.67 3.04 -9.95
C VAL A 44 6.10 1.84 -10.71
N LEU A 45 6.70 0.66 -10.50
CA LEU A 45 6.23 -0.61 -11.05
C LEU A 45 6.01 -1.64 -9.93
N LEU A 46 4.77 -2.12 -9.79
CA LEU A 46 4.47 -3.35 -9.05
C LEU A 46 4.16 -4.44 -10.09
N LYS A 47 4.87 -5.57 -10.03
CA LYS A 47 4.64 -6.75 -10.90
C LYS A 47 4.72 -8.05 -10.09
N ASP A 48 4.28 -9.16 -10.69
CA ASP A 48 4.29 -10.52 -10.10
C ASP A 48 3.89 -10.55 -8.61
N GLN A 49 2.65 -10.14 -8.35
CA GLN A 49 2.03 -10.01 -7.01
C GLN A 49 2.69 -8.97 -6.08
N GLY A 50 3.55 -8.09 -6.60
CA GLY A 50 4.13 -6.97 -5.87
C GLY A 50 3.07 -6.18 -5.11
N THR A 51 3.26 -6.05 -3.79
CA THR A 51 2.20 -5.55 -2.90
C THR A 51 2.72 -4.49 -1.92
N ILE A 52 1.99 -3.38 -1.81
CA ILE A 52 2.13 -2.35 -0.76
C ILE A 52 0.91 -2.46 0.16
N GLN A 53 1.11 -2.58 1.49
CA GLN A 53 0.01 -2.85 2.41
C GLN A 53 0.11 -2.18 3.79
N THR A 54 -0.99 -1.59 4.27
CA THR A 54 -1.19 -1.37 5.72
C THR A 54 -2.21 -2.38 6.25
N GLN A 55 -1.92 -3.01 7.39
CA GLN A 55 -2.77 -4.07 7.95
C GLN A 55 -3.01 -3.91 9.46
N GLN A 56 -4.27 -3.87 9.86
CA GLN A 56 -4.69 -4.08 11.24
C GLN A 56 -5.25 -5.50 11.38
N ARG A 57 -4.65 -6.33 12.24
CA ARG A 57 -5.15 -7.69 12.53
C ARG A 57 -5.99 -7.78 13.80
N ASN A 58 -5.88 -6.82 14.73
CA ASN A 58 -6.71 -6.81 15.93
C ASN A 58 -8.15 -6.49 15.56
N GLN A 59 -9.06 -7.41 15.87
CA GLN A 59 -10.47 -7.26 15.52
C GLN A 59 -11.21 -6.27 16.43
N ARG A 60 -10.66 -5.99 17.62
CA ARG A 60 -11.35 -5.23 18.67
C ARG A 60 -11.07 -3.74 18.62
N LYS A 61 -9.83 -3.34 18.29
CA LYS A 61 -9.36 -1.96 18.43
C LYS A 61 -8.14 -1.68 17.55
N GLY A 62 -7.96 -0.39 17.25
CA GLY A 62 -6.98 0.11 16.30
C GLY A 62 -7.51 0.05 14.88
N ARG A 63 -6.92 0.84 13.98
CA ARG A 63 -7.30 0.91 12.55
C ARG A 63 -6.04 0.89 11.68
N PRO A 64 -6.11 0.42 10.42
CA PRO A 64 -4.99 0.62 9.51
C PRO A 64 -5.00 2.07 9.02
N ARG A 65 -3.81 2.66 8.91
CA ARG A 65 -3.65 4.04 8.44
C ARG A 65 -3.36 4.10 6.94
N ASP A 66 -3.25 5.32 6.44
CA ASP A 66 -3.27 5.64 5.02
C ASP A 66 -2.01 5.17 4.27
N ILE A 67 -2.19 4.96 2.96
CA ILE A 67 -1.10 4.83 1.99
C ILE A 67 -1.11 6.07 1.11
N SER A 68 0.02 6.78 1.05
CA SER A 68 0.23 7.92 0.15
C SER A 68 1.39 7.63 -0.79
N LEU A 69 1.14 7.68 -2.08
CA LEU A 69 2.11 7.44 -3.15
C LEU A 69 2.14 8.69 -4.04
N LYS A 70 3.25 9.44 -4.01
CA LYS A 70 3.48 10.60 -4.87
C LYS A 70 4.59 10.26 -5.86
N VAL A 71 4.32 10.40 -7.14
CA VAL A 71 5.14 9.87 -8.23
C VAL A 71 5.16 10.91 -9.35
N ASP A 72 6.34 11.40 -9.71
CA ASP A 72 6.46 12.39 -10.78
C ASP A 72 6.29 11.73 -12.17
N GLY A 73 6.61 10.43 -12.30
CA GLY A 73 6.35 9.58 -13.46
C GLY A 73 5.02 8.81 -13.38
N ASN A 74 5.02 7.59 -13.96
CA ASN A 74 3.88 6.69 -14.06
C ASN A 74 3.80 5.72 -12.86
N VAL A 75 2.59 5.22 -12.59
CA VAL A 75 2.34 4.13 -11.63
C VAL A 75 1.71 2.96 -12.35
N THR A 76 2.44 1.86 -12.49
CA THR A 76 1.95 0.62 -13.11
C THR A 76 1.82 -0.48 -12.07
N LEU A 77 0.63 -1.08 -11.99
CA LEU A 77 0.40 -2.35 -11.30
C LEU A 77 0.09 -3.42 -12.36
N ALA A 78 0.91 -4.47 -12.42
CA ALA A 78 0.76 -5.60 -13.33
C ALA A 78 0.72 -6.93 -12.56
N ASP A 79 0.20 -7.97 -13.20
CA ASP A 79 0.34 -9.38 -12.79
C ASP A 79 -0.10 -9.64 -11.33
N ASN A 80 -1.38 -9.37 -11.06
CA ASN A 80 -2.04 -9.52 -9.76
C ASN A 80 -1.41 -8.69 -8.62
N SER A 81 -0.74 -7.58 -8.93
CA SER A 81 -0.18 -6.65 -7.94
C SER A 81 -1.24 -5.86 -7.17
N ARG A 82 -0.90 -5.40 -5.97
CA ARG A 82 -1.86 -4.71 -5.06
C ARG A 82 -1.28 -3.50 -4.35
N ILE A 83 -2.10 -2.46 -4.22
CA ILE A 83 -1.93 -1.46 -3.15
C ILE A 83 -3.19 -1.58 -2.30
N GLN A 84 -3.05 -2.12 -1.09
CA GLN A 84 -4.21 -2.52 -0.29
C GLN A 84 -4.14 -2.05 1.16
N ILE A 85 -5.30 -1.70 1.71
CA ILE A 85 -5.48 -1.46 3.14
C ILE A 85 -6.41 -2.55 3.66
N GLU A 86 -5.97 -3.30 4.67
CA GLU A 86 -6.73 -4.41 5.24
C GLU A 86 -7.03 -4.15 6.72
N ASN A 87 -8.30 -3.96 7.04
CA ASN A 87 -8.78 -3.87 8.41
C ASN A 87 -9.57 -5.12 8.80
N LYS A 88 -9.06 -5.90 9.77
CA LYS A 88 -9.80 -7.02 10.38
C LYS A 88 -10.65 -6.62 11.60
N GLY A 89 -10.68 -5.33 11.95
CA GLY A 89 -11.34 -4.83 13.14
C GLY A 89 -12.38 -3.77 12.90
N ASN A 90 -13.12 -3.46 13.96
CA ASN A 90 -14.28 -2.58 13.90
C ASN A 90 -13.92 -1.12 13.53
N GLY A 91 -14.16 -0.74 12.28
CA GLY A 91 -14.06 0.64 11.79
C GLY A 91 -13.74 0.72 10.31
N ALA A 92 -13.83 1.93 9.73
CA ALA A 92 -13.39 2.15 8.36
C ALA A 92 -11.88 1.89 8.22
N GLY A 93 -11.47 1.29 7.09
CA GLY A 93 -10.08 1.29 6.64
C GLY A 93 -9.57 2.70 6.33
N GLY A 94 -8.25 2.86 6.30
CA GLY A 94 -7.59 4.08 5.85
C GLY A 94 -7.83 4.39 4.37
N LYS A 95 -7.31 5.53 3.93
CA LYS A 95 -7.36 6.02 2.55
C LYS A 95 -6.10 5.63 1.77
N ILE A 96 -6.28 5.23 0.52
CA ILE A 96 -5.20 5.18 -0.47
C ILE A 96 -5.25 6.46 -1.30
N THR A 97 -4.12 7.17 -1.42
CA THR A 97 -3.97 8.33 -2.29
C THR A 97 -2.79 8.09 -3.22
N ILE A 98 -3.02 8.20 -4.53
CA ILE A 98 -1.99 8.15 -5.57
C ILE A 98 -2.02 9.48 -6.32
N LEU A 99 -0.88 10.15 -6.37
CA LEU A 99 -0.65 11.34 -7.18
C LEU A 99 0.47 11.00 -8.18
N ALA A 100 0.10 10.74 -9.42
CA ALA A 100 1.03 10.49 -10.52
C ALA A 100 1.11 11.72 -11.43
N GLY A 101 2.31 12.08 -11.87
CA GLY A 101 2.51 13.05 -12.96
C GLY A 101 2.25 12.42 -14.35
N GLY A 102 2.45 11.11 -14.47
CA GLY A 102 2.10 10.28 -15.61
C GLY A 102 0.79 9.50 -15.43
N ALA A 103 0.68 8.36 -16.12
CA ALA A 103 -0.48 7.49 -16.05
C ALA A 103 -0.53 6.65 -14.76
N VAL A 104 -1.73 6.25 -14.35
CA VAL A 104 -1.95 5.19 -13.35
C VAL A 104 -2.62 4.02 -14.06
N GLU A 105 -1.90 2.92 -14.23
CA GLU A 105 -2.34 1.75 -15.01
C GLU A 105 -2.47 0.51 -14.13
N LEU A 106 -3.64 -0.15 -14.18
CA LEU A 106 -3.88 -1.44 -13.54
C LEU A 106 -4.09 -2.50 -14.63
N LYS A 107 -3.20 -3.49 -14.67
CA LYS A 107 -3.16 -4.56 -15.68
C LYS A 107 -3.23 -5.93 -15.03
N PHE A 108 -3.72 -6.92 -15.79
CA PHE A 108 -3.64 -8.35 -15.47
C PHE A 108 -4.07 -8.71 -14.03
N GLY A 109 -5.30 -8.35 -13.65
CA GLY A 109 -5.89 -8.69 -12.35
C GLY A 109 -5.41 -7.85 -11.15
N SER A 110 -4.58 -6.83 -11.39
CA SER A 110 -4.10 -5.93 -10.34
C SER A 110 -5.22 -5.06 -9.74
N LYS A 111 -5.05 -4.65 -8.48
CA LYS A 111 -6.11 -3.96 -7.71
C LYS A 111 -5.56 -2.88 -6.77
N ILE A 112 -6.38 -1.85 -6.54
CA ILE A 112 -6.22 -0.89 -5.45
C ILE A 112 -7.50 -0.96 -4.61
N ASP A 113 -7.39 -1.21 -3.31
CA ASP A 113 -8.55 -1.38 -2.43
C ASP A 113 -8.30 -1.07 -0.95
N SER A 114 -9.34 -0.57 -0.28
CA SER A 114 -9.40 -0.47 1.18
C SER A 114 -10.51 -1.40 1.65
N ILE A 115 -10.13 -2.54 2.22
CA ILE A 115 -11.02 -3.60 2.68
C ILE A 115 -11.18 -3.50 4.19
N THR A 116 -12.44 -3.57 4.64
CA THR A 116 -12.81 -3.89 6.01
C THR A 116 -13.53 -5.24 6.00
N THR A 117 -13.14 -6.15 6.89
CA THR A 117 -13.73 -7.50 7.09
C THR A 117 -14.17 -7.68 8.52
#